data_AF-A0A0F7LTN5-F1
#
_entry.id   AF-A0A0F7LTN5-F1
#
_cell.length_a   1.000
_cell.length_b   1.000
_cell.length_c   1.000
_cell.angle_alpha   90.00
_cell.angle_beta   90.00
_cell.angle_gamma   90.00
#
_symmetry.space_group_name_H-M   'P 1'
#
loop_
_entity.id
_entity.type
_entity.pdbx_description
1 polymer ?
#
loop_
_entity_poly.entity_id
_entity_poly.type
_entity_poly.pdbx_seq_one_letter_code
_entity_poly.pdbx_strand_id
1 'polypeptide(L)'
;MKNDELATRRAEAIAEDRCFTKGRLRDEFRMKPAPGAEPVKWYKSAYGGRYGVYRIADCVPMREKRPPTEKQQLAGLRLSVLSRLNSTSGRMARQAHDWLSRAPLFLDTETTGLGNTAEALEIGLTDAAGQVVFETRLKPTVAIEAQVPCL
;
A
#
# COMPACT_ATOMS: atom_id res chain seq x y z
N MET A 1 0.32 23.93 -18.44
CA MET A 1 0.05 24.51 -19.77
C MET A 1 -0.70 25.79 -19.55
N LYS A 2 -0.24 26.90 -20.12
CA LYS A 2 -0.99 28.17 -20.03
C LYS A 2 -2.33 27.99 -20.75
N ASN A 3 -3.39 28.64 -20.30
CA ASN A 3 -4.72 28.48 -20.90
C ASN A 3 -4.72 28.80 -22.41
N ASP A 4 -3.87 29.72 -22.85
CA ASP A 4 -3.76 30.14 -24.24
C ASP A 4 -3.16 29.05 -25.15
N GLU A 5 -2.12 28.35 -24.69
CA GLU A 5 -1.52 27.20 -25.41
C GLU A 5 -2.52 26.06 -25.59
N LEU A 6 -3.39 25.84 -24.58
CA LEU A 6 -4.43 24.84 -24.62
C LEU A 6 -5.54 25.19 -25.61
N ALA A 7 -5.91 26.47 -25.70
CA ALA A 7 -6.89 26.96 -26.65
C ALA A 7 -6.38 26.81 -28.10
N THR A 8 -5.13 27.19 -28.37
CA THR A 8 -4.52 27.03 -29.70
C THR A 8 -4.46 25.57 -30.13
N ARG A 9 -3.97 24.68 -29.26
CA ARG A 9 -3.91 23.23 -29.56
C ARG A 9 -5.28 22.62 -29.84
N ARG A 10 -6.33 23.08 -29.17
CA ARG A 10 -7.71 22.64 -29.45
C ARG A 10 -8.16 23.14 -30.81
N ALA A 11 -7.93 24.42 -31.12
CA ALA A 11 -8.32 25.01 -32.40
C ALA A 11 -7.63 24.33 -33.59
N GLU A 12 -6.32 24.08 -33.51
CA GLU A 12 -5.55 23.35 -34.52
C GLU A 12 -6.10 21.93 -34.74
N ALA A 13 -6.30 21.19 -33.65
CA ALA A 13 -6.80 19.82 -33.75
C ALA A 13 -8.26 19.75 -34.26
N ILE A 14 -9.09 20.76 -33.98
CA ILE A 14 -10.43 20.90 -34.55
C ILE A 14 -10.36 21.22 -36.05
N ALA A 15 -9.46 22.12 -36.46
CA ALA A 15 -9.26 22.45 -37.88
C ALA A 15 -8.77 21.25 -38.70
N GLU A 16 -7.97 20.37 -38.09
CA GLU A 16 -7.46 19.13 -38.68
C GLU A 16 -8.44 17.94 -38.58
N ASP A 17 -9.66 18.13 -38.05
CA ASP A 17 -10.68 17.09 -37.76
C ASP A 17 -10.11 15.84 -37.05
N ARG A 18 -9.23 16.07 -36.07
CA ARG A 18 -8.49 14.97 -35.44
C ARG A 18 -9.33 14.17 -34.46
N CYS A 19 -9.00 12.89 -34.41
CA CYS A 19 -9.66 11.89 -33.59
C CYS A 19 -8.75 11.41 -32.46
N PHE A 20 -9.27 11.35 -31.23
CA PHE A 20 -8.50 10.98 -30.04
C PHE A 20 -9.24 10.01 -29.12
N THR A 21 -8.48 9.20 -28.38
CA THR A 21 -9.04 8.37 -27.31
C THR A 21 -9.46 9.23 -26.12
N LYS A 22 -10.36 8.73 -25.26
CA LYS A 22 -10.79 9.45 -24.04
C LYS A 22 -9.61 9.88 -23.15
N GLY A 23 -8.57 9.04 -23.04
CA GLY A 23 -7.37 9.36 -22.28
C GLY A 23 -6.62 10.56 -22.86
N ARG A 24 -6.33 10.53 -24.18
CA ARG A 24 -5.66 11.64 -24.86
C ARG A 24 -6.47 12.93 -24.82
N LEU A 25 -7.80 12.87 -24.99
CA LEU A 25 -8.68 14.03 -24.84
C LEU A 25 -8.55 14.68 -23.44
N ARG A 26 -8.55 13.85 -22.40
CA ARG A 26 -8.42 14.31 -21.00
C ARG A 26 -7.05 14.91 -20.72
N ASP A 27 -6.00 14.21 -21.13
CA ASP A 27 -4.62 14.48 -20.70
C ASP A 27 -3.98 15.58 -21.54
N GLU A 28 -4.22 15.61 -22.85
CA GLU A 28 -3.63 16.59 -23.78
C GLU A 28 -4.52 17.82 -23.99
N PHE A 29 -5.84 17.62 -24.07
CA PHE A 29 -6.79 18.68 -24.46
C PHE A 29 -7.71 19.12 -23.33
N ARG A 30 -7.67 18.46 -22.16
CA ARG A 30 -8.60 18.70 -21.05
C ARG A 30 -10.05 18.73 -21.54
N MET A 31 -10.41 17.80 -22.42
CA MET A 31 -11.73 17.65 -23.02
C MET A 31 -12.32 16.29 -22.70
N LYS A 32 -13.64 16.18 -22.81
CA LYS A 32 -14.38 14.92 -22.72
C LYS A 32 -15.40 14.87 -23.86
N PRO A 33 -15.80 13.68 -24.34
CA PRO A 33 -16.89 13.57 -25.30
C PRO A 33 -18.15 14.29 -24.78
N ALA A 34 -18.86 14.99 -25.68
CA ALA A 34 -20.12 15.61 -25.33
C ALA A 34 -21.14 14.54 -24.87
N PRO A 35 -22.16 14.92 -24.06
CA PRO A 35 -23.26 14.01 -23.76
C PRO A 35 -23.89 13.50 -25.07
N GLY A 36 -23.90 12.18 -25.27
CA GLY A 36 -24.42 11.55 -26.49
C GLY A 36 -23.45 11.47 -27.68
N ALA A 37 -22.19 11.92 -27.55
CA ALA A 37 -21.20 11.77 -28.61
C ALA A 37 -20.82 10.28 -28.80
N GLU A 38 -21.00 9.78 -30.03
CA GLU A 38 -20.64 8.41 -30.40
C GLU A 38 -19.18 8.32 -30.91
N PRO A 39 -18.46 7.23 -30.61
CA PRO A 39 -17.12 7.04 -31.16
C PRO A 39 -17.14 6.86 -32.67
N VAL A 40 -16.20 7.49 -33.37
CA VAL A 40 -15.96 7.26 -34.80
C VAL A 40 -15.55 5.82 -35.06
N LYS A 41 -14.74 5.26 -34.16
CA LYS A 41 -14.22 3.89 -34.30
C LYS A 41 -13.91 3.28 -32.95
N TRP A 42 -14.09 1.97 -32.89
CA TRP A 42 -13.73 1.13 -31.76
C TRP A 42 -12.46 0.34 -32.07
N TYR A 43 -11.54 0.30 -31.11
CA TYR A 43 -10.33 -0.50 -31.16
C TYR A 43 -10.32 -1.51 -30.02
N LYS A 44 -9.74 -2.70 -30.23
CA LYS A 44 -9.51 -3.68 -29.17
C LYS A 44 -8.35 -3.22 -28.27
N SER A 45 -8.51 -3.39 -26.98
CA SER A 45 -7.48 -3.20 -25.96
C SER A 45 -6.71 -4.52 -25.76
N ALA A 46 -5.43 -4.41 -25.39
CA ALA A 46 -4.61 -5.55 -24.99
C ALA A 46 -5.15 -6.28 -23.75
N TYR A 47 -5.95 -5.59 -22.93
CA TYR A 47 -6.51 -6.11 -21.68
C TYR A 47 -7.95 -6.63 -21.83
N GLY A 48 -8.34 -7.09 -23.02
CA GLY A 48 -9.64 -7.73 -23.27
C GLY A 48 -10.83 -6.78 -23.46
N GLY A 49 -10.64 -5.47 -23.34
CA GLY A 49 -11.68 -4.45 -23.58
C GLY A 49 -11.69 -3.88 -25.00
N ARG A 50 -12.58 -2.90 -25.25
CA ARG A 50 -12.51 -2.02 -26.43
C ARG A 50 -12.48 -0.56 -25.97
N TYR A 51 -11.86 0.32 -26.75
CA TYR A 51 -11.90 1.76 -26.52
C TYR A 51 -12.33 2.51 -27.78
N GLY A 52 -13.15 3.54 -27.57
CA GLY A 52 -13.64 4.42 -28.62
C GLY A 52 -12.70 5.60 -28.88
N VAL A 53 -12.63 6.01 -30.13
CA VAL A 53 -11.95 7.23 -30.59
C VAL A 53 -13.01 8.23 -31.01
N TYR A 54 -12.88 9.47 -30.57
CA TYR A 54 -13.86 10.54 -30.75
C TYR A 54 -13.26 11.67 -31.57
N ARG A 55 -14.06 12.31 -32.43
CA ARG A 55 -13.67 13.58 -33.04
C ARG A 55 -13.58 14.62 -31.97
N ILE A 56 -12.55 15.45 -32.07
CA ILE A 56 -12.35 16.54 -31.13
C ILE A 56 -13.46 17.60 -31.23
N ALA A 57 -14.07 17.77 -32.41
CA ALA A 57 -15.21 18.66 -32.62
C ALA A 57 -16.46 18.24 -31.83
N ASP A 58 -16.64 16.95 -31.57
CA ASP A 58 -17.76 16.40 -30.77
C ASP A 58 -17.47 16.37 -29.25
N CYS A 59 -16.37 17.02 -28.83
CA CYS A 59 -15.92 17.02 -27.45
C CYS A 59 -16.08 18.39 -26.82
N VAL A 60 -16.33 18.40 -25.51
CA VAL A 60 -16.50 19.61 -24.71
C VAL A 60 -15.37 19.76 -23.69
N PRO A 61 -14.94 21.00 -23.36
CA PRO A 61 -13.96 21.24 -22.31
C PRO A 61 -14.40 20.65 -20.97
N MET A 62 -13.45 20.04 -20.26
CA MET A 62 -13.66 19.62 -18.88
C MET A 62 -13.73 20.83 -17.96
N ARG A 63 -14.49 20.68 -16.87
CA ARG A 63 -14.53 21.68 -15.80
C ARG A 63 -13.12 21.99 -15.30
N GLU A 64 -12.84 23.27 -15.12
CA GLU A 64 -11.59 23.74 -14.53
C GLU A 64 -11.39 23.13 -13.15
N LYS A 65 -10.15 22.70 -12.89
CA LYS A 65 -9.79 22.11 -11.61
C LYS A 65 -9.70 23.23 -10.59
N ARG A 66 -10.69 23.31 -9.71
CA ARG A 66 -10.64 24.22 -8.56
C ARG A 66 -9.64 23.69 -7.53
N PRO A 67 -8.93 24.58 -6.81
CA PRO A 67 -8.15 24.16 -5.68
C PRO A 67 -9.07 23.47 -4.65
N PRO A 68 -8.60 22.42 -3.96
CA PRO A 68 -9.38 21.76 -2.92
C PRO A 68 -9.64 22.75 -1.78
N THR A 69 -10.88 22.76 -1.28
CA THR A 69 -11.25 23.49 -0.07
C THR A 69 -10.46 22.96 1.14
N GLU A 70 -10.32 23.76 2.20
CA GLU A 70 -9.66 23.31 3.44
C GLU A 70 -10.26 22.01 3.99
N LYS A 71 -11.59 21.86 3.96
CA LYS A 71 -12.28 20.62 4.34
C LYS A 71 -11.83 19.42 3.51
N GLN A 72 -11.65 19.60 2.21
CA GLN A 72 -11.17 18.54 1.31
C GLN A 72 -9.69 18.21 1.55
N GLN A 73 -8.86 19.21 1.85
CA GLN A 73 -7.45 19.00 2.21
C GLN A 73 -7.34 18.18 3.50
N LEU A 74 -8.10 18.56 4.53
CA LEU A 74 -8.14 17.83 5.81
C LEU A 74 -8.65 16.40 5.63
N ALA A 75 -9.69 16.20 4.82
CA ALA A 75 -10.18 14.86 4.50
C ALA A 75 -9.12 14.00 3.80
N GLY A 76 -8.33 14.58 2.89
CA GLY A 76 -7.20 13.90 2.24
C GLY A 76 -6.11 13.48 3.23
N LEU A 77 -5.76 14.36 4.17
CA LEU A 77 -4.81 14.05 5.25
C LEU A 77 -5.32 12.93 6.16
N ARG A 78 -6.60 12.98 6.55
CA ARG A 78 -7.22 11.91 7.36
C ARG A 78 -7.19 10.57 6.63
N LEU A 79 -7.55 10.56 5.35
CA LEU A 79 -7.55 9.34 4.54
C LEU A 79 -6.14 8.75 4.43
N SER A 80 -5.09 9.57 4.30
CA SER A 80 -3.71 9.07 4.22
C SER A 80 -3.24 8.45 5.54
N VAL A 81 -3.65 9.00 6.68
CA VAL A 81 -3.38 8.41 8.00
C VAL A 81 -4.12 7.09 8.15
N LEU A 82 -5.44 7.07 7.87
CA LEU A 82 -6.26 5.87 7.97
C LEU A 82 -5.76 4.76 7.04
N SER A 83 -5.36 5.09 5.82
CA SER A 83 -4.80 4.12 4.87
C SER A 83 -3.52 3.48 5.41
N ARG A 84 -2.65 4.24 6.09
CA ARG A 84 -1.43 3.70 6.71
C ARG A 84 -1.77 2.80 7.88
N LEU A 85 -2.66 3.22 8.77
CA LEU A 85 -3.09 2.42 9.92
C LEU A 85 -3.80 1.13 9.51
N ASN A 86 -4.61 1.18 8.44
CA ASN A 86 -5.35 0.03 7.93
C ASN A 86 -4.54 -0.85 6.98
N SER A 87 -3.32 -0.46 6.60
CA SER A 87 -2.42 -1.32 5.83
C SER A 87 -2.05 -2.57 6.62
N THR A 88 -1.57 -3.62 5.95
CA THR A 88 -1.10 -4.84 6.64
C THR A 88 -0.04 -4.52 7.68
N SER A 89 0.99 -3.73 7.32
CA SER A 89 2.04 -3.32 8.25
C SER A 89 1.50 -2.49 9.42
N GLY A 90 0.53 -1.59 9.17
CA GLY A 90 -0.11 -0.81 10.23
C GLY A 90 -0.88 -1.66 11.23
N ARG A 91 -1.59 -2.69 10.77
CA ARG A 91 -2.28 -3.66 11.64
C ARG A 91 -1.29 -4.51 12.43
N MET A 92 -0.22 -4.98 11.80
CA MET A 92 0.83 -5.75 12.49
C MET A 92 1.55 -4.90 13.55
N ALA A 93 1.86 -3.64 13.23
CA ALA A 93 2.47 -2.72 14.19
C ALA A 93 1.56 -2.46 15.39
N ARG A 94 0.24 -2.34 15.18
CA ARG A 94 -0.74 -2.23 16.27
C ARG A 94 -0.74 -3.48 17.14
N GLN A 95 -0.78 -4.67 16.53
CA GLN A 95 -0.75 -5.93 17.26
C GLN A 95 0.54 -6.10 18.07
N ALA A 96 1.70 -5.78 17.49
CA ALA A 96 2.97 -5.79 18.19
C ALA A 96 2.99 -4.80 19.36
N HIS A 97 2.44 -3.60 19.17
CA HIS A 97 2.29 -2.63 20.24
C HIS A 97 1.38 -3.14 21.36
N ASP A 98 0.25 -3.77 21.03
CA ASP A 98 -0.67 -4.36 22.02
C ASP A 98 0.00 -5.50 22.81
N TRP A 99 0.85 -6.31 22.16
CA TRP A 99 1.65 -7.34 22.83
C TRP A 99 2.68 -6.75 23.77
N LEU A 100 3.48 -5.78 23.31
CA LEU A 100 4.52 -5.14 24.11
C LEU A 100 3.93 -4.34 25.29
N SER A 101 2.76 -3.72 25.10
CA SER A 101 2.08 -2.94 26.14
C SER A 101 1.57 -3.79 27.30
N ARG A 102 1.50 -5.11 27.14
CA ARG A 102 1.15 -6.05 28.21
C ARG A 102 2.35 -6.42 29.09
N ALA A 103 3.50 -5.76 28.91
CA ALA A 103 4.76 -6.05 29.59
C ALA A 103 5.11 -7.56 29.56
N PRO A 104 5.27 -8.14 28.35
CA PRO A 104 5.56 -9.56 28.22
C PRO A 104 6.96 -9.87 28.74
N LEU A 105 7.16 -11.12 29.17
CA LEU A 105 8.47 -11.71 29.38
C LEU A 105 8.83 -12.59 28.18
N PHE A 106 10.09 -12.54 27.79
CA PHE A 106 10.67 -13.41 26.76
C PHE A 106 11.36 -14.57 27.44
N LEU A 107 10.91 -15.79 27.12
CA LEU A 107 11.45 -17.03 27.65
C LEU A 107 12.43 -17.63 26.66
N ASP A 108 13.61 -17.94 27.15
CA ASP A 108 14.61 -18.75 26.47
C ASP A 108 14.98 -19.95 27.34
N THR A 109 15.19 -21.10 26.71
CA THR A 109 15.51 -22.34 27.43
C THR A 109 16.52 -23.16 26.65
N GLU A 110 17.52 -23.65 27.35
CA GLU A 110 18.48 -24.62 26.83
C GLU A 110 18.12 -25.99 27.40
N THR A 111 18.17 -27.03 26.59
CA THR A 111 17.68 -28.37 26.96
C THR A 111 18.73 -29.46 26.76
N THR A 112 18.54 -30.61 27.40
CA THR A 112 19.40 -31.78 27.22
C THR A 112 19.27 -32.44 25.85
N GLY A 113 18.26 -32.07 25.05
CA GLY A 113 17.91 -32.68 23.77
C GLY A 113 16.61 -32.12 23.18
N LEU A 114 16.15 -32.69 22.05
CA LEU A 114 14.89 -32.31 21.39
C LEU A 114 13.74 -33.31 21.63
N GLY A 115 14.03 -34.43 22.30
CA GLY A 115 13.05 -35.47 22.60
C GLY A 115 12.03 -35.06 23.65
N ASN A 116 10.95 -35.84 23.76
CA ASN A 116 9.91 -35.64 24.79
C ASN A 116 10.37 -35.94 26.22
N THR A 117 11.57 -36.49 26.40
CA THR A 117 12.24 -36.71 27.69
C THR A 117 13.36 -35.72 27.94
N ALA A 118 13.55 -34.71 27.07
CA ALA A 118 14.55 -33.68 27.28
C ALA A 118 14.18 -32.82 28.47
N GLU A 119 15.18 -32.44 29.26
CA GLU A 119 15.03 -31.59 30.44
C GLU A 119 15.67 -30.23 30.17
N ALA A 120 15.20 -29.18 30.83
CA ALA A 120 15.82 -27.87 30.77
C ALA A 120 17.15 -27.87 31.56
N LEU A 121 18.19 -27.30 30.97
CA LEU A 121 19.51 -27.02 31.54
C LEU A 121 19.62 -25.58 32.02
N GLU A 122 19.01 -24.65 31.29
CA GLU A 122 19.00 -23.23 31.61
C GLU A 122 17.62 -22.64 31.29
N ILE A 123 17.18 -21.71 32.13
CA ILE A 123 15.97 -20.91 31.90
C ILE A 123 16.34 -19.45 32.06
N GLY A 124 16.13 -18.67 31.00
CA GLY A 124 16.30 -17.23 30.99
C GLY A 124 14.95 -16.53 30.75
N LEU A 125 14.68 -15.47 31.51
CA LEU A 125 13.57 -14.56 31.29
C LEU A 125 14.09 -13.13 31.17
N THR A 126 13.69 -12.44 30.10
CA THR A 126 13.95 -11.01 29.94
C THR A 126 12.65 -10.23 29.77
N ASP A 127 12.66 -8.94 30.14
CA ASP A 127 11.55 -8.03 29.83
C ASP A 127 11.70 -7.38 28.45
N ALA A 128 10.71 -6.57 28.05
CA ALA A 128 10.74 -5.85 26.77
C ALA A 128 11.81 -4.74 26.68
N ALA A 129 12.45 -4.36 27.79
CA ALA A 129 13.61 -3.47 27.79
C ALA A 129 14.94 -4.25 27.64
N GLY A 130 14.88 -5.59 27.60
CA GLY A 130 16.05 -6.46 27.53
C GLY A 130 16.70 -6.71 28.89
N GLN A 131 16.05 -6.35 29.99
CA GLN A 131 16.58 -6.60 31.32
C GLN A 131 16.30 -8.03 31.73
N VAL A 132 17.31 -8.68 32.32
CA VAL A 132 17.17 -10.03 32.87
C VAL A 132 16.31 -9.97 34.12
N VAL A 133 15.17 -10.66 34.08
CA VAL A 133 14.23 -10.78 35.19
C VAL A 133 14.53 -12.04 36.01
N PHE A 134 14.97 -13.09 35.33
CA PHE A 134 15.31 -14.37 35.96
C PHE A 134 16.31 -15.13 35.09
N GLU A 135 17.28 -15.78 35.72
CA GLU A 135 18.24 -16.66 35.08
C GLU A 135 18.60 -17.76 36.06
N THR A 136 18.53 -19.02 35.64
CA THR A 136 18.97 -20.15 36.46
C THR A 136 19.50 -21.29 35.61
N ARG A 137 20.48 -22.00 36.16
CA ARG A 137 20.93 -23.30 35.66
C ARG A 137 20.31 -24.41 36.50
N LEU A 138 19.97 -25.50 35.82
CA LEU A 138 19.31 -26.67 36.38
C LEU A 138 20.23 -27.88 36.19
N LYS A 139 20.27 -28.75 37.19
CA LYS A 139 21.00 -30.01 37.07
C LYS A 139 20.06 -31.07 36.49
N PRO A 140 20.33 -31.63 35.31
CA PRO A 140 19.48 -32.65 34.73
C PRO A 140 19.62 -33.98 35.46
N THR A 141 18.59 -34.81 35.34
CA THR A 141 18.55 -36.21 35.76
C THR A 141 18.81 -37.16 34.59
N VAL A 142 18.66 -36.68 33.35
CA VAL A 142 18.95 -37.42 32.12
C VAL A 142 20.32 -37.07 31.53
N ALA A 143 20.83 -37.95 30.65
CA ALA A 143 22.04 -37.66 29.89
C ALA A 143 21.79 -36.53 28.87
N ILE A 144 22.83 -35.75 28.59
CA ILE A 144 22.81 -34.71 27.56
C ILE A 144 23.11 -35.37 26.21
N GLU A 145 22.25 -35.14 25.22
CA GLU A 145 22.44 -35.64 23.85
C GLU A 145 23.67 -34.99 23.21
N ALA A 146 24.53 -35.80 22.56
CA ALA A 146 25.82 -35.34 22.03
C ALA A 146 25.73 -34.32 20.87
N GLN A 147 24.55 -34.18 20.25
CA GLN A 147 24.31 -33.22 19.16
C GLN A 147 23.80 -31.87 19.64
N VAL A 148 23.52 -31.71 20.94
CA VAL A 148 23.22 -30.41 21.53
C VAL A 148 24.55 -29.65 21.62
N PRO A 149 24.67 -28.45 21.03
CA PRO A 149 25.87 -27.64 21.18
C PRO A 149 26.09 -27.37 22.68
N CYS A 150 27.22 -27.81 23.21
CA CYS A 150 27.63 -27.38 24.55
C CYS A 150 27.80 -25.86 24.54
N LEU A 151 27.17 -25.15 25.49
CA LEU A 151 27.46 -23.75 25.81
C LEU A 151 28.91 -23.59 26.30
#